data_AF-A0A671EQI3-F1
#
_entry.id   AF-A0A671EQI3-F1
#
_cell.length_a   1.000
_cell.length_b   1.000
_cell.length_c   1.000
_cell.angle_alpha   90.00
_cell.angle_beta   90.00
_cell.angle_gamma   90.00
#
_symmetry.space_group_name_H-M   'P 1'
#
loop_
_entity.id
_entity.type
_entity.pdbx_description
1 polymer ?
#
loop_
_entity_poly.entity_id
_entity_poly.type
_entity_poly.pdbx_seq_one_letter_code
_entity_poly.pdbx_strand_id
1 'polypeptide(L)'
;MTTRLLWLDHLLTFMLTAVYGSDSTLEGLRMLLPLAVLLLLVLPSHAQDTTTEKPAVLLPLPKGVCNGLMAGIPGYPGHNGIPGRDGRDGAPGAKGEKGDAGLAGPKGDTGETGVTGVEGPRGFPGVQGRKGEPGESAYVYRSAFSVGLETQVTVPNVPIRFTKIFYNQQNHYDTTTGKFHCNIPGLYYFSYHITVYLKDVKLSLYKKDKAVLFTFDQYQDKDLDQASGSVLLHLGTGDQVWLQVYGDGEHNGLYADNVNDSTFTGFLLYHDIN
;
A
#
# COMPACT_ATOMS: atom_id res chain seq x y z
N MET A 1 43.46 -8.41 12.57
CA MET A 1 43.27 -7.09 11.92
C MET A 1 43.27 -5.93 12.92
N THR A 2 43.76 -6.12 14.15
CA THR A 2 43.61 -5.14 15.25
C THR A 2 44.93 -4.65 15.86
N THR A 3 46.09 -5.13 15.41
CA THR A 3 47.42 -4.67 15.89
C THR A 3 48.18 -3.76 14.92
N ARG A 4 47.66 -3.53 13.71
CA ARG A 4 48.27 -2.60 12.72
C ARG A 4 47.74 -1.17 12.77
N LEU A 5 46.56 -0.90 13.35
CA LEU A 5 46.02 0.46 13.47
C LEU A 5 46.70 1.28 14.58
N LEU A 6 47.05 0.64 15.71
CA LEU A 6 47.68 1.32 16.85
C LEU A 6 49.06 1.93 16.54
N TRP A 7 49.79 1.40 15.57
CA TRP A 7 51.08 1.96 15.14
C TRP A 7 50.91 3.21 14.27
N LEU A 8 49.82 3.32 13.50
CA LEU A 8 49.54 4.48 12.66
C LEU A 8 49.09 5.69 13.50
N ASP A 9 48.26 5.44 14.52
CA ASP A 9 47.73 6.49 15.39
C ASP A 9 48.83 7.14 16.26
N HIS A 10 49.79 6.34 16.74
CA HIS A 10 50.92 6.87 17.50
C HIS A 10 51.88 7.70 16.64
N LEU A 11 52.06 7.33 15.36
CA LEU A 11 52.89 8.09 14.40
C LEU A 11 52.21 9.40 14.01
N LEU A 12 50.90 9.38 13.74
CA LEU A 12 50.14 10.58 13.38
C LEU A 12 50.09 11.59 14.53
N THR A 13 49.96 11.09 15.77
CA THR A 13 49.96 11.94 16.97
C THR A 13 51.34 12.56 17.23
N PHE A 14 52.44 11.81 17.06
CA PHE A 14 53.79 12.34 17.23
C PHE A 14 54.12 13.44 16.21
N MET A 15 53.61 13.31 14.98
CA MET A 15 53.81 14.28 13.90
C MET A 15 52.97 15.55 14.09
N LEU A 16 51.74 15.45 14.63
CA LEU A 16 50.94 16.62 14.97
C LEU A 16 51.56 17.45 16.10
N THR A 17 52.18 16.80 17.10
CA THR A 17 52.85 17.50 18.21
C THR A 17 54.13 18.21 17.76
N ALA A 18 54.83 17.68 16.74
CA ALA A 18 56.02 18.33 16.16
C ALA A 18 55.67 19.58 15.33
N VAL A 19 54.46 19.62 14.75
CA VAL A 19 53.99 20.76 13.91
C VAL A 19 53.47 21.92 14.77
N TYR A 20 52.95 21.67 15.97
CA TYR A 20 52.40 22.72 16.85
C TYR A 20 53.44 23.44 17.73
N GLY A 21 54.71 23.02 17.70
CA GLY A 21 55.76 23.53 18.59
C GLY A 21 56.82 24.43 17.94
N SER A 22 56.77 24.69 16.63
CA SER A 22 57.80 25.51 15.96
C SER A 22 57.19 26.66 15.16
N ASP A 23 57.78 27.82 15.41
CA ASP A 23 57.50 29.12 14.84
C ASP A 23 57.23 29.12 13.33
N SER A 24 56.26 29.93 12.94
CA SER A 24 55.78 30.13 11.57
C SER A 24 56.86 30.75 10.67
N THR A 25 57.68 29.90 10.05
CA THR A 25 58.61 30.31 8.98
C THR A 25 58.64 29.30 7.82
N LEU A 26 58.94 29.82 6.63
CA LEU A 26 58.87 29.21 5.29
C LEU A 26 59.59 27.85 5.12
N GLU A 27 60.37 27.43 6.12
CA GLU A 27 61.09 26.15 6.15
C GLU A 27 60.19 24.94 6.46
N GLY A 28 59.08 25.12 7.20
CA GLY A 28 58.15 24.02 7.54
C GLY A 28 57.41 23.45 6.32
N LEU A 29 57.14 24.29 5.32
CA LEU A 29 56.45 23.90 4.08
C LEU A 29 57.35 23.08 3.14
N ARG A 30 58.68 23.21 3.26
CA ARG A 30 59.66 22.45 2.45
C ARG A 30 59.79 20.99 2.88
N MET A 31 59.47 20.64 4.14
CA MET A 31 59.49 19.25 4.62
C MET A 31 58.17 18.48 4.40
N LEU A 32 57.06 19.18 4.11
CA LEU A 32 55.74 18.55 3.93
C LEU A 32 55.52 17.97 2.52
N LEU A 33 56.10 18.58 1.48
CA LEU A 33 55.98 18.08 0.10
C LEU A 33 56.60 16.69 -0.15
N PRO A 34 57.84 16.38 0.29
CA PRO A 34 58.45 15.08 -0.01
C PRO A 34 57.77 13.94 0.77
N LEU A 35 57.18 14.23 1.93
CA LEU A 35 56.49 13.24 2.77
C LEU A 35 55.12 12.84 2.19
N ALA A 36 54.40 13.79 1.57
CA ALA A 36 53.14 13.52 0.87
C ALA A 36 53.35 12.70 -0.42
N VAL A 37 54.47 12.91 -1.13
CA VAL A 37 54.83 12.14 -2.33
C VAL A 37 55.21 10.70 -1.97
N LEU A 38 55.86 10.48 -0.82
CA LEU A 38 56.18 9.12 -0.35
C LEU A 38 54.92 8.33 0.06
N LEU A 39 53.87 9.00 0.56
CA LEU A 39 52.60 8.37 0.94
C LEU A 39 51.79 7.88 -0.28
N LEU A 40 51.89 8.59 -1.40
CA LEU A 40 51.24 8.21 -2.68
C LEU A 40 51.93 7.02 -3.37
N LEU A 41 53.20 6.75 -3.06
CA LEU A 41 53.97 5.64 -3.65
C LEU A 41 53.76 4.29 -2.93
N VAL A 42 53.03 4.25 -1.81
CA VAL A 42 52.84 3.03 -0.99
C VAL A 42 51.44 2.42 -1.13
N LEU A 43 50.56 2.99 -1.96
CA LEU A 43 49.27 2.38 -2.25
C LEU A 43 49.43 1.24 -3.28
N PRO A 44 48.99 0.01 -2.99
CA PRO A 44 49.09 -1.10 -3.93
C PRO A 44 48.09 -0.91 -5.07
N SER A 45 48.62 -0.82 -6.29
CA SER A 45 47.87 -0.90 -7.54
C SER A 45 47.34 -2.33 -7.71
N HIS A 46 46.06 -2.57 -7.46
CA HIS A 46 45.41 -3.79 -7.94
C HIS A 46 44.79 -3.54 -9.32
N ALA A 47 45.56 -3.93 -10.34
CA ALA A 47 45.07 -4.34 -11.64
C ALA A 47 44.92 -5.88 -11.66
N GLN A 48 44.24 -6.40 -12.70
CA GLN A 48 43.85 -7.80 -13.00
C GLN A 48 42.46 -8.23 -12.51
N ASP A 49 41.67 -8.99 -13.26
CA ASP A 49 41.85 -9.60 -14.58
C ASP A 49 40.44 -9.90 -15.12
N THR A 50 40.28 -9.79 -16.43
CA THR A 50 39.10 -10.30 -17.15
C THR A 50 39.08 -11.83 -17.09
N THR A 51 38.15 -12.40 -16.34
CA THR A 51 37.77 -13.81 -16.49
C THR A 51 36.46 -13.92 -17.24
N THR A 52 36.57 -14.49 -18.43
CA THR A 52 35.50 -14.94 -19.32
C THR A 52 34.61 -15.98 -18.63
N GLU A 53 33.36 -15.66 -18.33
CA GLU A 53 32.31 -16.65 -18.09
C GLU A 53 31.28 -16.63 -19.23
N LYS A 54 30.97 -17.84 -19.72
CA LYS A 54 30.00 -18.13 -20.78
C LYS A 54 28.58 -17.75 -20.36
N PRO A 55 27.69 -17.43 -21.32
CA PRO A 55 26.36 -16.92 -21.04
C PRO A 55 25.46 -18.03 -20.47
N ALA A 56 24.95 -17.82 -19.27
CA ALA A 56 23.82 -18.57 -18.74
C ALA A 56 22.58 -18.20 -19.57
N VAL A 57 22.00 -19.21 -20.20
CA VAL A 57 20.74 -19.13 -20.94
C VAL A 57 19.63 -18.69 -19.98
N LEU A 58 19.15 -17.46 -20.16
CA LEU A 58 17.98 -16.94 -19.46
C LEU A 58 16.74 -17.65 -20.05
N LEU A 59 16.13 -18.54 -19.30
CA LEU A 59 14.81 -19.08 -19.64
C LEU A 59 13.79 -17.92 -19.60
N PRO A 60 12.98 -17.71 -20.65
CA PRO A 60 11.98 -16.65 -20.64
C PRO A 60 10.89 -16.97 -19.60
N LEU A 61 10.69 -16.04 -18.66
CA LEU A 61 9.50 -16.00 -17.82
C LEU A 61 8.26 -15.93 -18.73
N PRO A 62 7.26 -16.82 -18.55
CA PRO A 62 6.07 -16.80 -19.38
C PRO A 62 5.30 -15.49 -19.12
N LYS A 63 5.07 -14.74 -20.20
CA LYS A 63 4.13 -13.63 -20.25
C LYS A 63 2.73 -14.16 -19.95
N GLY A 64 2.27 -13.96 -18.72
CA GLY A 64 0.94 -14.31 -18.27
C GLY A 64 0.28 -13.13 -17.55
N VAL A 65 -0.49 -12.36 -18.32
CA VAL A 65 -1.70 -11.60 -17.92
C VAL A 65 -1.82 -11.25 -16.42
N CYS A 66 -1.45 -10.02 -16.05
CA CYS A 66 -1.69 -9.46 -14.71
C CYS A 66 -3.12 -8.88 -14.54
N ASN A 67 -4.15 -9.57 -15.03
CA ASN A 67 -5.56 -9.20 -14.80
C ASN A 67 -6.22 -10.23 -13.87
N GLY A 68 -5.94 -10.17 -12.57
CA GLY A 68 -6.56 -11.12 -11.63
C GLY A 68 -6.48 -10.82 -10.13
N LEU A 69 -5.69 -9.85 -9.68
CA LEU A 69 -5.51 -9.57 -8.24
C LEU A 69 -6.60 -8.69 -7.60
N MET A 70 -7.78 -8.55 -8.22
CA MET A 70 -8.95 -7.88 -7.62
C MET A 70 -10.24 -8.67 -7.81
N ALA A 71 -10.21 -9.98 -7.54
CA ALA A 71 -11.43 -10.72 -7.22
C ALA A 71 -11.31 -11.21 -5.77
N GLY A 72 -12.19 -10.74 -4.89
CA GLY A 72 -12.24 -11.19 -3.50
C GLY A 72 -12.43 -12.71 -3.42
N ILE A 73 -11.83 -13.33 -2.41
CA ILE A 73 -11.96 -14.76 -2.13
C ILE A 73 -13.47 -15.09 -2.02
N PRO A 74 -14.01 -16.04 -2.81
CA PRO A 74 -15.41 -16.44 -2.70
C PRO A 74 -15.73 -16.89 -1.27
N GLY A 75 -16.84 -16.39 -0.71
CA GLY A 75 -17.28 -16.76 0.63
C GLY A 75 -17.55 -18.27 0.74
N TYR A 76 -17.30 -18.82 1.93
CA TYR A 76 -17.53 -20.24 2.22
C TYR A 76 -19.00 -20.64 1.94
N PRO A 77 -19.25 -21.86 1.42
CA PRO A 77 -20.61 -22.37 1.26
C PRO A 77 -21.39 -22.30 2.58
N GLY A 78 -22.66 -21.87 2.51
CA GLY A 78 -23.54 -21.83 3.67
C GLY A 78 -23.75 -23.21 4.29
N HIS A 79 -23.89 -23.26 5.61
CA HIS A 79 -24.15 -24.48 6.37
C HIS A 79 -25.50 -25.12 5.94
N ASN A 80 -25.58 -26.45 6.02
CA ASN A 80 -26.79 -27.19 5.67
C ASN A 80 -27.98 -26.76 6.56
N GLY A 81 -29.18 -26.69 5.97
CA GLY A 81 -30.41 -26.42 6.71
C GLY A 81 -30.78 -27.55 7.68
N ILE A 82 -31.45 -27.20 8.77
CA ILE A 82 -31.91 -28.12 9.82
C ILE A 82 -33.06 -28.98 9.26
N PRO A 83 -33.16 -30.29 9.58
CA PRO A 83 -34.28 -31.13 9.15
C PRO A 83 -35.65 -30.57 9.55
N GLY A 84 -36.65 -30.75 8.68
CA GLY A 84 -38.02 -30.34 8.94
C GLY A 84 -38.65 -31.08 10.14
N ARG A 85 -39.58 -30.42 10.83
CA ARG A 85 -40.29 -30.96 12.00
C ARG A 85 -41.29 -32.05 11.58
N ASP A 86 -41.44 -33.08 12.40
CA ASP A 86 -42.39 -34.19 12.17
C ASP A 86 -43.84 -33.71 12.06
N GLY A 87 -44.62 -34.40 11.22
CA GLY A 87 -46.05 -34.15 11.02
C GLY A 87 -46.88 -34.47 12.28
N ARG A 88 -48.00 -33.78 12.48
CA ARG A 88 -48.91 -34.04 13.61
C ARG A 88 -49.80 -35.25 13.32
N ASP A 89 -50.04 -36.07 14.35
CA ASP A 89 -50.93 -37.24 14.28
C ASP A 89 -52.38 -36.86 13.96
N GLY A 90 -53.09 -37.75 13.25
CA GLY A 90 -54.50 -37.59 12.90
C GLY A 90 -55.44 -37.76 14.11
N ALA A 91 -56.57 -37.04 14.12
CA ALA A 91 -57.55 -37.08 15.20
C ALA A 91 -58.31 -38.43 15.25
N PRO A 92 -58.66 -38.95 16.45
CA PRO A 92 -59.43 -40.19 16.59
C PRO A 92 -60.84 -40.11 15.99
N GLY A 93 -61.31 -41.20 15.37
CA GLY A 93 -62.64 -41.29 14.78
C GLY A 93 -63.78 -41.27 15.83
N ALA A 94 -64.96 -40.79 15.41
CA ALA A 94 -66.13 -40.64 16.27
C ALA A 94 -66.72 -42.00 16.73
N LYS A 95 -67.20 -42.05 17.97
CA LYS A 95 -67.80 -43.23 18.61
C LYS A 95 -69.21 -43.49 18.04
N GLY A 96 -69.46 -44.72 17.56
CA GLY A 96 -70.76 -45.14 17.05
C GLY A 96 -71.85 -45.24 18.14
N GLU A 97 -73.10 -45.01 17.74
CA GLU A 97 -74.29 -45.05 18.61
C GLU A 97 -74.68 -46.49 19.00
N LYS A 98 -75.33 -46.64 20.15
CA LYS A 98 -75.69 -47.92 20.78
C LYS A 98 -77.04 -48.42 20.26
N GLY A 99 -77.09 -49.64 19.71
CA GLY A 99 -78.33 -50.33 19.37
C GLY A 99 -78.97 -51.08 20.54
N ASP A 100 -80.30 -51.20 20.52
CA ASP A 100 -81.11 -51.91 21.52
C ASP A 100 -81.04 -53.44 21.41
N ALA A 101 -81.34 -54.12 22.53
CA ALA A 101 -81.10 -55.55 22.73
C ALA A 101 -82.18 -56.47 22.12
N GLY A 102 -81.74 -57.54 21.44
CA GLY A 102 -82.56 -58.67 20.99
C GLY A 102 -82.09 -60.00 21.59
N LEU A 103 -83.05 -60.93 21.80
CA LEU A 103 -82.88 -62.23 22.47
C LEU A 103 -82.03 -63.24 21.67
N ALA A 104 -81.34 -64.12 22.42
CA ALA A 104 -80.23 -64.96 21.96
C ALA A 104 -80.64 -66.18 21.10
N GLY A 105 -79.99 -66.34 19.95
CA GLY A 105 -79.90 -67.58 19.19
C GLY A 105 -78.51 -68.23 19.33
N PRO A 106 -78.36 -69.55 19.06
CA PRO A 106 -77.08 -70.26 19.20
C PRO A 106 -76.01 -69.73 18.23
N LYS A 107 -74.79 -69.57 18.75
CA LYS A 107 -73.65 -68.90 18.12
C LYS A 107 -73.19 -69.64 16.85
N GLY A 108 -73.28 -68.98 15.70
CA GLY A 108 -72.51 -69.34 14.50
C GLY A 108 -71.05 -68.91 14.67
N ASP A 109 -70.12 -69.66 14.07
CA ASP A 109 -68.69 -69.36 14.13
C ASP A 109 -68.40 -67.95 13.60
N THR A 110 -67.63 -67.19 14.38
CA THR A 110 -67.25 -65.82 14.06
C THR A 110 -66.45 -65.81 12.76
N GLY A 111 -66.96 -65.14 11.73
CA GLY A 111 -66.19 -64.90 10.50
C GLY A 111 -64.89 -64.16 10.80
N GLU A 112 -63.84 -64.48 10.05
CA GLU A 112 -62.50 -63.90 10.24
C GLU A 112 -62.56 -62.37 10.26
N THR A 113 -61.93 -61.77 11.27
CA THR A 113 -61.79 -60.32 11.41
C THR A 113 -61.18 -59.74 10.13
N GLY A 114 -61.88 -58.80 9.49
CA GLY A 114 -61.37 -58.12 8.31
C GLY A 114 -59.99 -57.49 8.57
N VAL A 115 -59.07 -57.70 7.63
CA VAL A 115 -57.70 -57.17 7.66
C VAL A 115 -57.71 -55.66 7.91
N THR A 116 -56.96 -55.22 8.92
CA THR A 116 -56.72 -53.81 9.25
C THR A 116 -56.25 -53.04 8.01
N GLY A 117 -56.88 -51.90 7.73
CA GLY A 117 -56.51 -51.04 6.59
C GLY A 117 -55.03 -50.65 6.64
N VAL A 118 -54.37 -50.69 5.49
CA VAL A 118 -52.94 -50.36 5.34
C VAL A 118 -52.72 -48.89 5.74
N GLU A 119 -51.65 -48.63 6.50
CA GLU A 119 -51.26 -47.26 6.91
C GLU A 119 -51.08 -46.36 5.67
N GLY A 120 -51.57 -45.11 5.75
CA GLY A 120 -51.44 -44.15 4.66
C GLY A 120 -49.97 -43.84 4.33
N PRO A 121 -49.64 -43.53 3.07
CA PRO A 121 -48.27 -43.22 2.71
C PRO A 121 -47.76 -41.99 3.46
N ARG A 122 -46.49 -42.02 3.88
CA ARG A 122 -45.82 -40.89 4.53
C ARG A 122 -45.93 -39.63 3.65
N GLY A 123 -46.25 -38.49 4.26
CA GLY A 123 -46.33 -37.20 3.58
C GLY A 123 -45.01 -36.81 2.90
N PHE A 124 -45.10 -36.04 1.82
CA PHE A 124 -43.93 -35.61 1.07
C PHE A 124 -43.00 -34.72 1.91
N PRO A 125 -41.67 -34.76 1.66
CA PRO A 125 -40.73 -33.83 2.27
C PRO A 125 -41.14 -32.36 2.02
N GLY A 126 -40.96 -31.52 3.03
CA GLY A 126 -41.18 -30.07 2.89
C GLY A 126 -40.27 -29.45 1.83
N VAL A 127 -40.73 -28.38 1.19
CA VAL A 127 -39.97 -27.66 0.17
C VAL A 127 -38.70 -27.06 0.77
N GLN A 128 -37.58 -27.16 0.06
CA GLN A 128 -36.32 -26.56 0.49
C GLN A 128 -36.49 -25.05 0.69
N GLY A 129 -36.02 -24.55 1.84
CA GLY A 129 -36.02 -23.12 2.14
C GLY A 129 -35.25 -22.33 1.08
N ARG A 130 -35.71 -21.11 0.78
CA ARG A 130 -35.03 -20.24 -0.19
C ARG A 130 -33.59 -19.97 0.28
N LYS A 131 -32.65 -19.98 -0.66
CA LYS A 131 -31.26 -19.57 -0.40
C LYS A 131 -31.28 -18.13 0.15
N GLY A 132 -30.54 -17.89 1.23
CA GLY A 132 -30.34 -16.54 1.75
C GLY A 132 -29.76 -15.62 0.68
N GLU A 133 -30.13 -14.34 0.72
CA GLU A 133 -29.57 -13.35 -0.20
C GLU A 133 -28.04 -13.25 -0.01
N PRO A 134 -27.27 -13.01 -1.09
CA PRO A 134 -25.85 -12.71 -0.96
C PRO A 134 -25.62 -11.55 0.01
N GLY A 135 -24.62 -11.67 0.89
CA GLY A 135 -24.24 -10.56 1.78
C GLY A 135 -23.82 -9.34 0.98
N GLU A 136 -24.21 -8.15 1.45
CA GLU A 136 -23.88 -6.87 0.85
C GLU A 136 -22.34 -6.68 0.86
N SER A 137 -21.73 -6.37 -0.28
CA SER A 137 -20.28 -6.17 -0.37
C SER A 137 -19.83 -5.00 0.51
N ALA A 138 -18.71 -5.16 1.23
CA ALA A 138 -18.15 -4.08 2.07
C ALA A 138 -17.91 -2.81 1.24
N TYR A 139 -18.40 -1.67 1.75
CA TYR A 139 -18.21 -0.38 1.10
C TYR A 139 -16.71 -0.01 1.08
N VAL A 140 -16.18 0.31 -0.10
CA VAL A 140 -14.76 0.65 -0.28
C VAL A 140 -14.60 2.16 -0.33
N TYR A 141 -14.03 2.73 0.74
CA TYR A 141 -13.64 4.14 0.79
C TYR A 141 -12.49 4.41 -0.19
N ARG A 142 -12.67 5.39 -1.06
CA ARG A 142 -11.65 5.81 -2.03
C ARG A 142 -11.44 7.31 -1.92
N SER A 143 -10.18 7.70 -1.81
CA SER A 143 -9.73 9.08 -1.90
C SER A 143 -8.27 9.05 -2.33
N ALA A 144 -8.02 9.26 -3.61
CA ALA A 144 -6.67 9.24 -4.16
C ALA A 144 -6.53 10.22 -5.31
N PHE A 145 -5.29 10.68 -5.52
CA PHE A 145 -4.89 11.44 -6.68
C PHE A 145 -3.46 11.08 -7.07
N SER A 146 -3.14 11.22 -8.35
CA SER A 146 -1.79 11.15 -8.89
C SER A 146 -1.72 12.13 -10.05
N VAL A 147 -0.80 13.08 -9.95
CA VAL A 147 -0.70 14.23 -10.84
C VAL A 147 0.75 14.51 -11.21
N GLY A 148 0.95 15.11 -12.37
CA GLY A 148 2.25 15.46 -12.92
C GLY A 148 2.32 16.94 -13.28
N LEU A 149 3.54 17.45 -13.36
CA LEU A 149 3.84 18.81 -13.78
C LEU A 149 3.86 18.85 -15.30
N GLU A 150 3.25 19.86 -15.92
CA GLU A 150 3.33 20.07 -17.38
C GLU A 150 4.23 21.25 -17.74
N THR A 151 4.30 22.25 -16.86
CA THR A 151 5.04 23.49 -17.09
C THR A 151 5.92 23.80 -15.89
N GLN A 152 7.08 24.40 -16.13
CA GLN A 152 8.01 24.79 -15.08
C GLN A 152 7.37 25.74 -14.05
N VAL A 153 7.74 25.58 -12.78
CA VAL A 153 7.26 26.42 -11.67
C VAL A 153 8.08 27.70 -11.59
N THR A 154 7.43 28.85 -11.75
CA THR A 154 8.10 30.16 -11.77
C THR A 154 7.87 30.99 -10.51
N VAL A 155 6.87 30.66 -9.69
CA VAL A 155 6.46 31.49 -8.55
C VAL A 155 6.82 30.81 -7.22
N PRO A 156 7.66 31.43 -6.38
CA PRO A 156 7.97 30.88 -5.07
C PRO A 156 6.85 31.12 -4.06
N ASN A 157 6.87 30.34 -2.98
CA ASN A 157 5.92 30.45 -1.87
C ASN A 157 4.44 30.26 -2.25
N VAL A 158 4.16 29.65 -3.41
CA VAL A 158 2.82 29.30 -3.88
C VAL A 158 2.76 27.78 -4.05
N PRO A 159 1.62 27.12 -3.77
CA PRO A 159 1.46 25.71 -4.05
C PRO A 159 1.78 25.37 -5.50
N ILE A 160 2.53 24.30 -5.71
CA ILE A 160 2.86 23.80 -7.04
C ILE A 160 1.59 23.19 -7.65
N ARG A 161 1.23 23.70 -8.82
CA ARG A 161 0.05 23.26 -9.56
C ARG A 161 0.43 22.17 -10.54
N PHE A 162 0.12 20.93 -10.18
CA PHE A 162 0.28 19.78 -11.07
C PHE A 162 -1.01 19.63 -11.91
N THR A 163 -0.89 19.80 -13.22
CA THR A 163 -2.04 19.85 -14.14
C THR A 163 -2.19 18.58 -14.98
N LYS A 164 -1.13 17.78 -15.14
CA LYS A 164 -1.19 16.47 -15.80
C LYS A 164 -1.90 15.48 -14.90
N ILE A 165 -3.10 15.03 -15.25
CA ILE A 165 -3.88 14.09 -14.41
C ILE A 165 -3.61 12.65 -14.81
N PHE A 166 -2.97 11.88 -13.92
CA PHE A 166 -2.89 10.42 -14.04
C PHE A 166 -4.11 9.76 -13.38
N TYR A 167 -4.48 10.23 -12.20
CA TYR A 167 -5.67 9.78 -11.47
C TYR A 167 -6.22 10.91 -10.60
N ASN A 168 -7.52 11.19 -10.68
CA ASN A 168 -8.21 12.10 -9.76
C ASN A 168 -9.73 11.82 -9.74
N GLN A 169 -10.12 10.54 -9.71
CA GLN A 169 -11.52 10.15 -9.93
C GLN A 169 -12.50 10.76 -8.92
N GLN A 170 -12.06 10.98 -7.67
CA GLN A 170 -12.90 11.59 -6.63
C GLN A 170 -12.89 13.13 -6.66
N ASN A 171 -12.05 13.75 -7.49
CA ASN A 171 -11.87 15.21 -7.55
C ASN A 171 -11.49 15.82 -6.18
N HIS A 172 -10.74 15.08 -5.35
CA HIS A 172 -10.24 15.58 -4.06
C HIS A 172 -8.95 16.40 -4.23
N TYR A 173 -8.23 16.23 -5.35
CA TYR A 173 -7.16 17.13 -5.74
C TYR A 173 -7.69 18.24 -6.65
N ASP A 174 -7.40 19.48 -6.31
CA ASP A 174 -7.79 20.65 -7.08
C ASP A 174 -6.59 21.19 -7.89
N THR A 175 -6.70 21.11 -9.21
CA THR A 175 -5.67 21.54 -10.17
C THR A 175 -5.53 23.06 -10.28
N THR A 176 -6.57 23.80 -9.89
CA THR A 176 -6.55 25.26 -9.92
C THR A 176 -5.70 25.81 -8.79
N THR A 177 -5.73 25.16 -7.63
CA THR A 177 -4.97 25.56 -6.43
C THR A 177 -3.71 24.74 -6.20
N GLY A 178 -3.61 23.54 -6.75
CA GLY A 178 -2.51 22.60 -6.50
C GLY A 178 -2.63 21.82 -5.18
N LYS A 179 -3.81 21.86 -4.53
CA LYS A 179 -4.05 21.33 -3.19
C LYS A 179 -4.93 20.08 -3.20
N PHE A 180 -4.56 19.10 -2.39
CA PHE A 180 -5.42 18.00 -2.01
C PHE A 180 -6.30 18.40 -0.83
N HIS A 181 -7.59 18.06 -0.89
CA HIS A 181 -8.58 18.27 0.15
C HIS A 181 -9.00 16.94 0.76
N CYS A 182 -8.91 16.82 2.08
CA CYS A 182 -9.32 15.64 2.80
C CYS A 182 -10.84 15.62 3.00
N ASN A 183 -11.53 14.70 2.32
CA ASN A 183 -12.97 14.47 2.49
C ASN A 183 -13.28 13.32 3.46
N ILE A 184 -12.35 12.37 3.62
CA ILE A 184 -12.52 11.16 4.45
C ILE A 184 -11.42 11.19 5.52
N PRO A 185 -11.76 11.31 6.81
CA PRO A 185 -10.73 11.32 7.86
C PRO A 185 -10.02 9.96 7.93
N GLY A 186 -8.71 9.98 8.13
CA GLY A 186 -7.92 8.75 8.14
C GLY A 186 -6.42 8.96 7.93
N LEU A 187 -5.71 7.85 7.80
CA LEU A 187 -4.29 7.81 7.47
C LEU A 187 -4.09 7.83 5.95
N TYR A 188 -3.35 8.82 5.47
CA TYR A 188 -2.99 9.01 4.07
C TYR A 188 -1.51 8.77 3.84
N TYR A 189 -1.18 8.19 2.69
CA TYR A 189 0.19 8.15 2.18
C TYR A 189 0.35 9.18 1.09
N PHE A 190 1.41 9.98 1.16
CA PHE A 190 1.80 10.94 0.13
C PHE A 190 3.20 10.61 -0.37
N SER A 191 3.42 10.74 -1.67
CA SER A 191 4.72 10.54 -2.32
C SER A 191 4.88 11.50 -3.48
N TYR A 192 6.08 12.00 -3.70
CA TYR A 192 6.44 12.82 -4.85
C TYR A 192 7.80 12.40 -5.40
N HIS A 193 7.96 12.59 -6.70
CA HIS A 193 9.19 12.32 -7.44
C HIS A 193 9.42 13.49 -8.39
N ILE A 194 10.57 14.14 -8.29
CA ILE A 194 10.83 15.42 -8.93
C ILE A 194 12.09 15.28 -9.77
N THR A 195 11.97 15.64 -11.04
CA THR A 195 13.12 15.82 -11.92
C THR A 195 13.78 17.17 -11.61
N VAL A 196 15.07 17.13 -11.29
CA VAL A 196 15.88 18.29 -10.91
C VAL A 196 16.75 18.70 -12.10
N TYR A 197 16.55 19.93 -12.60
CA TYR A 197 17.27 20.43 -13.77
C TYR A 197 17.52 21.94 -13.71
N LEU A 198 18.68 22.37 -14.21
CA LEU A 198 19.20 23.76 -14.30
C LEU A 198 19.46 24.49 -12.97
N LYS A 199 18.75 24.12 -11.91
CA LYS A 199 18.84 24.74 -10.58
C LYS A 199 18.58 23.71 -9.49
N ASP A 200 19.08 24.02 -8.30
CA ASP A 200 18.74 23.29 -7.08
C ASP A 200 17.23 23.27 -6.84
N VAL A 201 16.76 22.25 -6.15
CA VAL A 201 15.38 22.10 -5.74
C VAL A 201 15.31 22.04 -4.23
N LYS A 202 14.51 22.93 -3.64
CA LYS A 202 14.14 22.84 -2.23
C LYS A 202 12.63 22.94 -2.12
N LEU A 203 12.01 21.87 -1.70
CA LEU A 203 10.56 21.77 -1.62
C LEU A 203 10.13 21.26 -0.25
N SER A 204 8.90 21.61 0.09
CA SER A 204 8.27 21.12 1.30
C SER A 204 6.85 20.66 1.03
N LEU A 205 6.49 19.54 1.66
CA LEU A 205 5.11 19.11 1.79
C LEU A 205 4.47 19.86 2.95
N TYR A 206 3.30 20.44 2.72
CA TYR A 206 2.53 21.18 3.72
C TYR A 206 1.27 20.42 4.12
N LYS A 207 0.91 20.52 5.40
CA LYS A 207 -0.40 20.14 5.95
C LYS A 207 -0.94 21.32 6.76
N LYS A 208 -2.13 21.84 6.43
CA LYS A 208 -2.75 22.97 7.17
C LYS A 208 -1.78 24.14 7.40
N ASP A 209 -1.09 24.56 6.36
CA ASP A 209 -0.10 25.67 6.36
C ASP A 209 1.17 25.41 7.18
N LYS A 210 1.38 24.18 7.67
CA LYS A 210 2.64 23.78 8.32
C LYS A 210 3.44 22.88 7.39
N ALA A 211 4.70 23.23 7.19
CA ALA A 211 5.67 22.35 6.54
C ALA A 211 5.87 21.08 7.39
N VAL A 212 5.66 19.90 6.79
CA VAL A 212 5.76 18.60 7.47
C VAL A 212 6.92 17.74 6.97
N LEU A 213 7.37 17.94 5.73
CA LEU A 213 8.51 17.24 5.14
C LEU A 213 9.28 18.22 4.27
N PHE A 214 10.60 18.13 4.29
CA PHE A 214 11.49 18.92 3.43
C PHE A 214 12.33 17.97 2.58
N THR A 215 12.44 18.28 1.29
CA THR A 215 13.40 17.63 0.39
C THR A 215 14.25 18.70 -0.25
N PHE A 216 15.56 18.48 -0.22
CA PHE A 216 16.54 19.34 -0.85
C PHE A 216 17.42 18.50 -1.74
N ASP A 217 17.67 18.98 -2.94
CA ASP A 217 18.52 18.35 -3.92
C ASP A 217 19.30 19.40 -4.70
N GLN A 218 20.57 19.14 -4.94
CA GLN A 218 21.52 20.07 -5.55
C GLN A 218 21.74 19.71 -7.02
N TYR A 219 21.56 20.68 -7.90
CA TYR A 219 21.83 20.48 -9.32
C TYR A 219 23.31 20.70 -9.62
N GLN A 220 23.92 19.77 -10.36
CA GLN A 220 25.24 19.96 -10.95
C GLN A 220 25.12 20.10 -12.47
N ASP A 221 25.96 20.95 -13.07
CA ASP A 221 25.89 21.23 -14.50
C ASP A 221 25.99 19.93 -15.32
N LYS A 222 25.02 19.73 -16.23
CA LYS A 222 24.85 18.54 -17.07
C LYS A 222 24.51 17.23 -16.34
N ASP A 223 24.17 17.29 -15.06
CA ASP A 223 23.71 16.14 -14.29
C ASP A 223 22.21 16.27 -14.01
N LEU A 224 21.42 15.34 -14.52
CA LEU A 224 19.97 15.32 -14.27
C LEU A 224 19.71 14.42 -13.06
N ASP A 225 19.19 15.01 -11.99
CA ASP A 225 18.94 14.29 -10.74
C ASP A 225 17.45 14.02 -10.50
N GLN A 226 17.17 13.17 -9.51
CA GLN A 226 15.84 12.75 -9.10
C GLN A 226 15.68 12.85 -7.58
N ALA A 227 14.93 13.87 -7.16
CA ALA A 227 14.55 14.03 -5.76
C ALA A 227 13.23 13.32 -5.48
N SER A 228 13.11 12.64 -4.34
CA SER A 228 11.83 12.06 -3.92
C SER A 228 11.61 12.19 -2.43
N GLY A 229 10.36 12.04 -2.02
CA GLY A 229 9.98 12.03 -0.62
C GLY A 229 8.60 11.44 -0.46
N SER A 230 8.38 10.76 0.67
CA SER A 230 7.09 10.22 1.03
C SER A 230 6.85 10.26 2.53
N VAL A 231 5.59 10.32 2.93
CA VAL A 231 5.20 10.41 4.34
C VAL A 231 3.77 9.90 4.56
N LEU A 232 3.55 9.31 5.74
CA LEU A 232 2.23 8.98 6.25
C LEU A 232 1.70 10.12 7.11
N LEU A 233 0.51 10.63 6.79
CA LEU A 233 -0.12 11.72 7.53
C LEU A 233 -1.55 11.32 7.89
N HIS A 234 -1.89 11.38 9.18
CA HIS A 234 -3.29 11.35 9.60
C HIS A 234 -3.93 12.70 9.25
N LEU A 235 -5.08 12.69 8.59
CA LEU A 235 -5.80 13.89 8.16
C LEU A 235 -7.21 13.88 8.74
N GLY A 236 -7.65 15.03 9.25
CA GLY A 236 -9.05 15.30 9.54
C GLY A 236 -9.81 15.78 8.30
N THR A 237 -11.15 15.74 8.35
CA THR A 237 -11.99 16.32 7.29
C THR A 237 -11.72 17.81 7.15
N GLY A 238 -11.49 18.26 5.91
CA GLY A 238 -11.15 19.66 5.59
C GLY A 238 -9.65 19.97 5.62
N ASP A 239 -8.80 19.05 6.08
CA ASP A 239 -7.35 19.22 6.02
C ASP A 239 -6.89 19.34 4.55
N GLN A 240 -5.99 20.29 4.29
CA GLN A 240 -5.36 20.45 2.97
C GLN A 240 -3.90 20.02 2.99
N VAL A 241 -3.45 19.39 1.90
CA VAL A 241 -2.06 18.96 1.68
C VAL A 241 -1.58 19.39 0.29
N TRP A 242 -0.36 19.93 0.20
CA TRP A 242 0.25 20.34 -1.08
C TRP A 242 1.78 20.35 -1.02
N LEU A 243 2.42 20.43 -2.20
CA LEU A 243 3.85 20.72 -2.34
C LEU A 243 4.07 22.19 -2.69
N GLN A 244 5.15 22.76 -2.18
CA GLN A 244 5.54 24.14 -2.45
C GLN A 244 7.07 24.26 -2.42
N VAL A 245 7.62 25.13 -3.28
CA VAL A 245 9.05 25.52 -3.22
C VAL A 245 9.30 26.28 -1.93
N TYR A 246 10.30 25.86 -1.16
CA TYR A 246 10.62 26.44 0.13
C TYR A 246 11.66 27.55 0.02
N GLY A 247 11.41 28.67 0.72
CA GLY A 247 12.33 29.81 0.81
C GLY A 247 12.04 30.89 -0.23
N ASP A 248 13.07 31.64 -0.61
CA ASP A 248 12.93 32.88 -1.39
C ASP A 248 12.78 32.66 -2.90
N GLY A 249 12.70 31.40 -3.34
CA GLY A 249 12.48 31.03 -4.74
C GLY A 249 13.71 30.75 -5.58
N GLU A 250 14.90 30.78 -4.97
CA GLU A 250 16.14 30.48 -5.67
C GLU A 250 16.25 29.01 -6.08
N HIS A 251 15.65 28.10 -5.30
CA HIS A 251 15.75 26.65 -5.46
C HIS A 251 14.49 26.06 -6.14
N ASN A 252 14.16 26.58 -7.33
CA ASN A 252 12.96 26.22 -8.09
C ASN A 252 13.22 25.33 -9.32
N GLY A 253 14.27 24.53 -9.32
CA GLY A 253 14.68 23.66 -10.44
C GLY A 253 13.76 22.47 -10.76
N LEU A 254 12.47 22.55 -10.43
CA LEU A 254 11.50 21.52 -10.77
C LEU A 254 11.26 21.52 -12.28
N TYR A 255 11.40 20.35 -12.90
CA TYR A 255 11.36 20.21 -14.34
C TYR A 255 10.36 19.14 -14.79
N ALA A 256 9.71 19.38 -15.92
CA ALA A 256 8.91 18.40 -16.64
C ALA A 256 8.82 18.83 -18.11
N ASP A 257 8.77 17.85 -19.00
CA ASP A 257 8.58 18.03 -20.44
C ASP A 257 7.82 16.83 -21.02
N ASN A 258 7.95 16.58 -22.33
CA ASN A 258 7.26 15.48 -22.99
C ASN A 258 7.80 14.08 -22.62
N VAL A 259 8.99 13.98 -22.03
CA VAL A 259 9.67 12.71 -21.71
C VAL A 259 10.11 12.61 -20.23
N ASN A 260 10.10 13.73 -19.50
CA ASN A 260 10.44 13.82 -18.09
C ASN A 260 9.24 14.27 -17.27
N ASP A 261 8.99 13.58 -16.16
CA ASP A 261 7.88 13.86 -15.26
C ASP A 261 8.37 14.30 -13.89
N SER A 262 7.68 15.29 -13.31
CA SER A 262 7.69 15.57 -11.88
C SER A 262 6.29 15.30 -11.35
N THR A 263 6.16 14.42 -10.37
CA THR A 263 4.89 13.83 -9.94
C THR A 263 4.61 14.04 -8.46
N PHE A 264 3.32 14.09 -8.12
CA PHE A 264 2.83 14.09 -6.76
C PHE A 264 1.60 13.18 -6.66
N THR A 265 1.61 12.28 -5.68
CA THR A 265 0.60 11.26 -5.48
C THR A 265 0.20 11.22 -4.01
N GLY A 266 -1.07 10.96 -3.75
CA GLY A 266 -1.56 10.71 -2.40
C GLY A 266 -2.81 9.85 -2.39
N PHE A 267 -2.94 8.98 -1.39
CA PHE A 267 -4.12 8.12 -1.25
C PHE A 267 -4.41 7.74 0.20
N LEU A 268 -5.69 7.53 0.48
CA LEU A 268 -6.19 7.01 1.75
C LEU A 268 -5.77 5.54 1.91
N LEU A 269 -5.07 5.24 3.02
CA LEU A 269 -4.73 3.88 3.41
C LEU A 269 -5.76 3.28 4.36
N TYR A 270 -6.06 4.00 5.43
CA TYR A 270 -6.99 3.56 6.46
C TYR A 270 -7.94 4.71 6.78
N HIS A 271 -9.23 4.52 6.58
CA HIS A 271 -10.22 5.46 7.09
C HIS A 271 -10.36 5.29 8.60
N ASP A 272 -10.67 6.38 9.29
CA ASP A 272 -11.01 6.29 10.71
C ASP A 272 -12.29 5.46 10.87
N ILE A 273 -12.30 4.57 11.87
CA ILE A 273 -13.48 3.77 12.25
C ILE A 273 -14.14 4.52 13.41
N ASN A 274 -15.36 5.00 13.19
CA ASN A 274 -16.21 5.54 14.26
C ASN A 274 -16.88 4.42 15.04
#